data_AF-A0A7W0K1I6-F1
#
_entry.id   AF-A0A7W0K1I6-F1
#
_cell.length_a   1.000
_cell.length_b   1.000
_cell.length_c   1.000
_cell.angle_alpha   90.00
_cell.angle_beta   90.00
_cell.angle_gamma   90.00
#
_symmetry.space_group_name_H-M   'P 1'
#
loop_
_entity.id
_entity.type
_entity.pdbx_description
1 polymer ?
#
loop_
_entity_poly.entity_id
_entity_poly.type
_entity_poly.pdbx_seq_one_letter_code
_entity_poly.pdbx_strand_id
1 'polypeptide(L)'
;MGTVEVPGLMVVEPYATVHQMVTVVRGRLREGSDAIDCVRAAFPAGSMTGAPKLRTLEIIDRIEGRPRGVYSGALGFFAVNGTADLSVVIRTLVASPDRLAIGAGGAIVAASDPEAELEEMLLKARPLLETVGGTLEEGRDLAPAHR
;
A
#
# COMPACT_ATOMS: atom_id res chain seq x y z
N MET A 1 -9.19 28.97 -11.25
CA MET A 1 -9.48 27.53 -11.41
C MET A 1 -8.16 26.79 -11.50
N GLY A 2 -8.02 25.66 -10.79
CA GLY A 2 -6.81 24.84 -10.79
C GLY A 2 -6.79 23.84 -11.96
N THR A 3 -5.66 23.17 -12.17
CA THR A 3 -5.51 22.12 -13.20
C THR A 3 -5.86 20.71 -12.70
N VAL A 4 -6.34 20.58 -11.45
CA VAL A 4 -6.63 19.28 -10.83
C VAL A 4 -8.04 18.86 -11.20
N GLU A 5 -8.16 17.65 -11.74
CA GLU A 5 -9.42 17.04 -12.19
C GLU A 5 -9.54 15.60 -11.69
N VAL A 6 -10.77 15.09 -11.64
CA VAL A 6 -11.11 13.72 -11.24
C VAL A 6 -11.88 13.03 -12.37
N PRO A 7 -11.19 12.57 -13.44
CA PRO A 7 -11.85 12.02 -14.63
C PRO A 7 -12.57 10.68 -14.39
N GLY A 8 -12.26 9.98 -13.29
CA GLY A 8 -12.98 8.79 -12.86
C GLY A 8 -13.14 8.81 -11.35
N LEU A 9 -14.38 8.86 -10.86
CA LEU A 9 -14.70 8.93 -9.44
C LEU A 9 -15.38 7.64 -8.99
N MET A 10 -14.77 6.93 -8.04
CA MET A 10 -15.34 5.73 -7.41
C MET A 10 -15.80 4.65 -8.41
N VAL A 11 -15.01 4.43 -9.46
CA VAL A 11 -15.27 3.40 -10.47
C VAL A 11 -14.91 2.04 -9.89
N VAL A 12 -15.77 1.03 -10.07
CA VAL A 12 -15.47 -0.34 -9.64
C VAL A 12 -14.75 -1.08 -10.77
N GLU A 13 -13.55 -1.55 -10.50
CA GLU A 13 -12.71 -2.30 -11.42
C GLU A 13 -12.57 -3.76 -10.97
N PRO A 14 -12.80 -4.74 -11.87
CA PRO A 14 -12.55 -6.15 -11.57
C PRO A 14 -11.06 -6.49 -11.67
N TYR A 15 -10.55 -7.18 -10.67
CA TYR A 15 -9.24 -7.85 -10.68
C TYR A 15 -9.42 -9.36 -10.48
N ALA A 16 -8.35 -10.14 -10.68
CA ALA A 16 -8.41 -11.59 -10.66
C ALA A 16 -9.05 -12.20 -9.38
N THR A 17 -8.86 -11.57 -8.23
CA THR A 17 -9.33 -12.09 -6.93
C THR A 17 -10.28 -11.16 -6.18
N VAL A 18 -10.37 -9.88 -6.58
CA VAL A 18 -11.17 -8.86 -5.87
C VAL A 18 -11.69 -7.81 -6.84
N HIS A 19 -12.77 -7.12 -6.49
CA HIS A 19 -13.12 -5.85 -7.11
C HIS A 19 -12.52 -4.70 -6.29
N GLN A 20 -12.08 -3.63 -6.95
CA GLN A 20 -11.57 -2.44 -6.26
C GLN A 20 -12.31 -1.20 -6.71
N MET A 21 -12.56 -0.29 -5.77
CA MET A 21 -13.08 1.04 -6.06
C MET A 21 -11.90 1.99 -6.32
N VAL A 22 -11.84 2.54 -7.53
CA VAL A 22 -10.73 3.33 -8.04
C VAL A 22 -11.21 4.75 -8.34
N THR A 23 -10.38 5.74 -7.97
CA THR A 23 -10.56 7.14 -8.36
C THR A 23 -9.29 7.61 -9.05
N VAL A 24 -9.43 8.19 -10.24
CA VAL A 24 -8.34 8.78 -11.00
C VAL A 24 -8.30 10.27 -10.72
N VAL A 25 -7.17 10.75 -10.20
CA VAL A 25 -6.90 12.18 -9.99
C VAL A 25 -5.76 12.59 -10.91
N ARG A 26 -5.96 13.64 -11.70
CA ARG A 26 -4.96 14.17 -12.65
C ARG A 26 -4.72 15.65 -12.40
N GLY A 27 -3.49 16.10 -12.65
CA GLY A 27 -3.13 17.51 -12.66
C GLY A 27 -1.90 17.78 -13.51
N ARG A 28 -1.64 19.07 -13.79
CA ARG A 28 -0.40 19.53 -14.41
C ARG A 28 0.59 19.97 -13.33
N LEU A 29 1.84 19.54 -13.45
CA LEU A 29 2.92 20.02 -12.58
C LEU A 29 3.05 21.54 -12.69
N ARG A 30 3.45 22.16 -11.57
CA ARG A 30 3.78 23.58 -11.56
C ARG A 30 5.01 23.82 -12.43
N GLU A 31 5.11 25.04 -12.97
CA GLU A 31 6.31 25.45 -13.68
C GLU A 31 7.53 25.36 -12.75
N GLY A 32 8.63 24.80 -13.25
CA GLY A 32 9.85 24.55 -12.47
C GLY A 32 9.81 23.33 -11.54
N SER A 33 8.71 22.55 -11.50
CA SER A 33 8.67 21.27 -10.78
C SER A 33 8.84 20.08 -11.72
N ASP A 34 9.42 19.01 -11.21
CA ASP A 34 9.61 17.75 -11.94
C ASP A 34 8.85 16.55 -11.30
N ALA A 35 9.04 15.36 -11.88
CA ALA A 35 8.43 14.14 -11.38
C ALA A 35 8.93 13.74 -9.98
N ILE A 36 10.17 14.09 -9.63
CA ILE A 36 10.75 13.80 -8.30
C ILE A 36 10.05 14.67 -7.25
N ASP A 37 9.83 15.95 -7.53
CA ASP A 37 9.07 16.85 -6.65
C ASP A 37 7.64 16.34 -6.43
N CYS A 38 6.99 15.88 -7.50
CA CYS A 38 5.65 15.30 -7.45
C CYS A 38 5.61 14.07 -6.52
N VAL A 39 6.54 13.14 -6.70
CA VAL A 39 6.62 11.92 -5.89
C VAL A 39 6.93 12.27 -4.44
N ARG A 40 7.87 13.19 -4.18
CA ARG A 40 8.19 13.65 -2.81
C ARG A 40 6.98 14.26 -2.10
N ALA A 41 6.14 15.01 -2.81
CA ALA A 41 4.93 15.60 -2.24
C ALA A 41 3.82 14.57 -2.00
N ALA A 42 3.70 13.57 -2.88
CA ALA A 42 2.63 12.57 -2.82
C ALA A 42 2.96 11.39 -1.90
N PHE A 43 4.23 11.03 -1.74
CA PHE A 43 4.68 9.88 -0.97
C PHE A 43 4.54 10.09 0.55
N PRO A 44 4.34 9.02 1.34
CA PRO A 44 3.87 7.69 0.93
C PRO A 44 2.41 7.69 0.46
N ALA A 45 2.00 6.61 -0.19
CA ALA A 45 0.64 6.46 -0.72
C ALA A 45 -0.42 6.61 0.39
N GLY A 46 -1.44 7.42 0.13
CA GLY A 46 -2.54 7.65 1.07
C GLY A 46 -3.30 6.37 1.44
N SER A 47 -3.46 5.45 0.48
CA SER A 47 -4.10 4.15 0.68
C SER A 47 -3.38 3.21 1.65
N MET A 48 -2.09 3.44 1.89
CA MET A 48 -1.26 2.62 2.80
C MET A 48 -0.92 3.29 4.12
N THR A 49 -1.44 4.50 4.31
CA THR A 49 -1.28 5.29 5.51
C THR A 49 -2.65 5.56 6.11
N GLY A 50 -3.25 6.69 5.74
CA GLY A 50 -4.57 7.13 6.17
C GLY A 50 -4.66 8.65 6.14
N ALA A 51 -5.70 9.17 6.79
CA ALA A 51 -5.95 10.60 6.88
C ALA A 51 -6.26 11.02 8.32
N PRO A 52 -5.59 12.06 8.87
CA PRO A 52 -4.49 12.82 8.28
C PRO A 52 -3.15 12.05 8.22
N LYS A 53 -2.46 12.08 7.06
CA LYS A 53 -1.28 11.25 6.74
C LYS A 53 -0.21 11.20 7.85
N LEU A 54 0.26 12.37 8.32
CA LEU A 54 1.32 12.44 9.32
C LEU A 54 0.90 11.79 10.65
N ARG A 55 -0.32 12.09 11.10
CA ARG A 55 -0.82 11.51 12.35
C ARG A 55 -1.01 10.01 12.24
N THR A 56 -1.48 9.52 11.09
CA THR A 56 -1.62 8.07 10.87
C THR A 56 -0.26 7.38 10.85
N LEU A 57 0.76 7.99 10.24
CA LEU A 57 2.13 7.46 10.25
C LEU A 57 2.72 7.35 11.67
N GLU A 58 2.50 8.34 12.54
CA GLU A 58 2.92 8.27 13.96
C GLU A 58 2.22 7.13 14.72
N ILE A 59 0.96 6.84 14.41
CA ILE A 59 0.21 5.75 15.02
C ILE A 59 0.74 4.41 14.53
N ILE A 60 0.94 4.28 13.22
CA ILE A 60 1.52 3.08 12.58
C ILE A 60 2.90 2.78 13.18
N ASP A 61 3.79 3.77 13.24
CA ASP A 61 5.15 3.61 13.78
C ASP A 61 5.13 3.10 15.22
N ARG A 62 4.26 3.68 16.07
CA ARG A 62 4.10 3.25 17.46
C ARG A 62 3.56 1.83 17.60
N ILE A 63 2.59 1.44 16.78
CA ILE A 63 1.93 0.13 16.87
C ILE A 63 2.81 -0.98 16.29
N GLU A 64 3.46 -0.73 15.15
CA GLU A 64 4.27 -1.74 14.47
C GLU A 64 5.64 -1.92 15.13
N GLY A 65 6.20 -0.87 15.74
CA GLY A 65 7.45 -0.93 16.50
C GLY A 65 8.69 -1.30 15.68
N ARG A 66 8.57 -1.32 14.35
CA ARG A 66 9.65 -1.63 13.41
C ARG A 66 9.40 -0.97 12.04
N PRO A 67 10.46 -0.73 11.25
CA PRO A 67 10.29 -0.29 9.87
C PRO A 67 9.54 -1.33 9.01
N ARG A 68 8.69 -0.85 8.10
CA ARG A 68 8.01 -1.69 7.10
C ARG A 68 8.93 -2.22 5.99
N GLY A 69 10.15 -1.69 5.89
CA GLY A 69 11.05 -1.99 4.78
C GLY A 69 10.47 -1.50 3.46
N VAL A 70 10.45 -2.35 2.43
CA VAL A 70 9.87 -1.98 1.13
C VAL A 70 8.34 -1.99 1.13
N TYR A 71 7.68 -2.68 2.07
CA TYR A 71 6.21 -2.73 2.14
C TYR A 71 5.63 -1.33 2.34
N SER A 72 4.56 -1.00 1.61
CA SER A 72 3.96 0.34 1.51
C SER A 72 4.85 1.44 0.91
N GLY A 73 6.02 1.07 0.40
CA GLY A 73 6.88 1.92 -0.41
C GLY A 73 6.41 2.06 -1.86
N ALA A 74 7.33 2.42 -2.76
CA ALA A 74 7.06 2.54 -4.18
C ALA A 74 8.13 1.78 -5.00
N LEU A 75 7.70 1.14 -6.10
CA LEU A 75 8.55 0.44 -7.06
C LEU A 75 8.19 0.89 -8.48
N GLY A 76 9.19 1.20 -9.30
CA GLY A 76 8.99 1.62 -10.69
C GLY A 76 10.23 2.35 -11.22
N PHE A 77 10.04 3.34 -12.09
CA PHE A 77 11.15 4.02 -12.76
C PHE A 77 10.98 5.55 -12.87
N PHE A 78 12.12 6.22 -13.02
CA PHE A 78 12.24 7.58 -13.54
C PHE A 78 13.03 7.52 -14.84
N ALA A 79 12.50 8.11 -15.90
CA ALA A 79 13.13 8.18 -17.20
C ALA A 79 13.78 9.55 -17.42
N VAL A 80 14.82 9.58 -18.25
CA VAL A 80 15.59 10.80 -18.59
C VAL A 80 14.74 11.88 -19.28
N ASN A 81 13.60 11.50 -19.85
CA ASN A 81 12.62 12.42 -20.45
C ASN A 81 11.67 13.05 -19.41
N GLY A 82 11.87 12.79 -18.11
CA GLY A 82 11.04 13.29 -17.02
C GLY A 82 9.79 12.45 -16.70
N THR A 83 9.55 11.34 -17.40
CA THR A 83 8.46 10.41 -17.06
C THR A 83 8.80 9.63 -15.78
N ALA A 84 7.81 9.46 -14.90
CA ALA A 84 7.88 8.52 -13.79
C ALA A 84 6.61 7.67 -13.76
N ASP A 85 6.78 6.38 -13.49
CA ASP A 85 5.69 5.46 -13.23
C ASP A 85 6.08 4.59 -12.03
N LEU A 86 5.22 4.59 -11.02
CA LEU A 86 5.47 3.99 -9.72
C LEU A 86 4.22 3.28 -9.24
N SER A 87 4.40 2.03 -8.82
CA SER A 87 3.38 1.25 -8.12
C SER A 87 3.69 1.20 -6.64
N VAL A 88 2.64 1.21 -5.82
CA VAL A 88 2.77 1.01 -4.37
C VAL A 88 3.18 -0.45 -4.11
N VAL A 89 4.16 -0.65 -3.24
CA VAL A 89 4.65 -2.00 -2.89
C VAL A 89 3.67 -2.66 -1.93
N ILE A 90 2.65 -3.27 -2.52
CA ILE A 90 1.70 -4.18 -1.89
C ILE A 90 1.68 -5.48 -2.68
N ARG A 91 1.11 -6.52 -2.09
CA ARG A 91 1.04 -7.84 -2.72
C ARG A 91 2.40 -8.28 -3.30
N THR A 92 3.47 -8.11 -2.52
CA THR A 92 4.86 -8.36 -2.95
C THR A 92 5.54 -9.30 -1.96
N LEU A 93 6.19 -10.34 -2.48
CA LEU A 93 7.11 -11.21 -1.74
C LEU A 93 8.50 -10.57 -1.73
N VAL A 94 9.07 -10.42 -0.54
CA VAL A 94 10.43 -9.91 -0.34
C VAL A 94 11.31 -11.06 0.11
N ALA A 95 12.24 -11.46 -0.76
CA ALA A 95 13.19 -12.52 -0.47
C ALA A 95 14.49 -11.97 0.13
N SER A 96 14.98 -12.66 1.14
CA SER A 96 16.31 -12.49 1.73
C SER A 96 16.95 -13.87 1.89
N PRO A 97 18.28 -13.98 2.12
CA PRO A 97 18.96 -15.27 2.14
C PRO A 97 18.36 -16.32 3.08
N ASP A 98 17.76 -15.89 4.19
CA ASP A 98 17.23 -16.71 5.28
C ASP A 98 15.69 -16.78 5.33
N ARG A 99 14.97 -15.90 4.63
CA ARG A 99 13.51 -15.79 4.76
C ARG A 99 12.82 -15.13 3.56
N LEU A 100 11.54 -15.46 3.42
CA LEU A 100 10.57 -14.72 2.60
C LEU A 100 9.64 -13.93 3.53
N ALA A 101 9.33 -12.68 3.16
CA ALA A 101 8.39 -11.84 3.90
C ALA A 101 7.32 -11.29 2.96
N ILE A 102 6.09 -11.20 3.47
CA ILE A 102 4.96 -10.55 2.81
C ILE A 102 4.40 -9.51 3.78
N GLY A 103 4.23 -8.27 3.32
CA GLY A 103 3.47 -7.27 4.04
C GLY A 103 2.00 -7.30 3.60
N ALA A 104 1.09 -7.35 4.58
CA ALA A 104 -0.35 -7.28 4.36
C ALA A 104 -0.98 -6.38 5.43
N GLY A 105 -2.08 -5.73 5.07
CA GLY A 105 -2.81 -4.82 5.95
C GLY A 105 -4.17 -4.43 5.39
N GLY A 106 -4.95 -3.74 6.21
CA GLY A 106 -6.29 -3.23 5.92
C GLY A 106 -6.43 -1.76 6.33
N ALA A 107 -7.52 -1.13 5.90
CA ALA A 107 -7.82 0.25 6.23
C ALA A 107 -8.81 0.31 7.39
N ILE A 108 -8.37 0.81 8.54
CA ILE A 108 -9.22 0.90 9.72
C ILE A 108 -10.01 2.22 9.71
N VAL A 109 -11.33 2.10 9.79
CA VAL A 109 -12.27 3.22 9.99
C VAL A 109 -13.09 3.01 11.26
N ALA A 110 -13.85 4.02 11.68
CA ALA A 110 -14.62 3.96 12.91
C ALA A 110 -15.68 2.85 12.93
N ALA A 111 -16.13 2.39 11.75
CA ALA A 111 -17.11 1.32 11.59
C ALA A 111 -16.46 -0.03 11.22
N SER A 112 -15.13 -0.13 11.25
CA SER A 112 -14.44 -1.39 10.98
C SER A 112 -14.73 -2.42 12.07
N ASP A 113 -14.93 -3.66 11.63
CA ASP A 113 -15.04 -4.84 12.49
C ASP A 113 -13.67 -5.55 12.54
N PRO A 114 -13.07 -5.75 13.72
CA PRO A 114 -11.69 -6.29 13.82
C PRO A 114 -11.51 -7.64 13.14
N GLU A 115 -12.49 -8.55 13.29
CA GLU A 115 -12.48 -9.87 12.67
C GLU A 115 -12.57 -9.77 11.14
N ALA A 116 -13.48 -8.96 10.61
CA ALA A 116 -13.61 -8.75 9.17
C ALA A 116 -12.35 -8.13 8.54
N GLU A 117 -11.70 -7.19 9.21
CA GLU A 117 -10.45 -6.57 8.73
C GLU A 117 -9.29 -7.58 8.69
N LEU A 118 -9.23 -8.48 9.68
CA LEU A 118 -8.26 -9.58 9.69
C LEU A 118 -8.53 -10.53 8.52
N GLU A 119 -9.78 -10.93 8.30
CA GLU A 119 -10.18 -11.78 7.17
C GLU A 119 -9.82 -11.14 5.82
N GLU A 120 -10.08 -9.83 5.65
CA GLU A 120 -9.72 -9.09 4.44
C GLU A 120 -8.20 -9.06 4.22
N MET A 121 -7.42 -8.82 5.29
CA MET A 121 -5.96 -8.83 5.23
C MET A 121 -5.44 -10.20 4.77
N LEU A 122 -5.96 -11.28 5.35
CA LEU A 122 -5.58 -12.65 5.00
C LEU A 122 -6.01 -13.01 3.57
N LEU A 123 -7.20 -12.59 3.13
CA LEU A 123 -7.68 -12.77 1.76
C LEU A 123 -6.74 -12.11 0.74
N LYS A 124 -6.23 -10.91 1.04
CA LYS A 124 -5.27 -10.21 0.17
C LYS A 124 -3.89 -10.87 0.14
N ALA A 125 -3.48 -11.54 1.22
CA ALA A 125 -2.17 -12.18 1.36
C ALA A 125 -2.14 -13.59 0.75
N ARG A 126 -3.25 -14.33 0.85
CA ARG A 126 -3.37 -15.74 0.45
C ARG A 126 -2.80 -16.07 -0.95
N PRO A 127 -3.13 -15.32 -2.02
CA PRO A 127 -2.62 -15.66 -3.35
C PRO A 127 -1.09 -15.69 -3.44
N LEU A 128 -0.39 -14.89 -2.63
CA LEU A 128 1.09 -14.86 -2.61
C LEU A 128 1.70 -15.94 -1.74
N LEU A 129 0.99 -16.39 -0.71
CA LEU A 129 1.45 -17.53 0.09
C LEU A 129 1.36 -18.81 -0.74
N GLU A 130 0.25 -18.97 -1.48
CA GLU A 130 0.02 -20.13 -2.33
C GLU A 130 1.07 -20.25 -3.45
N THR A 131 1.57 -19.14 -4.01
CA THR A 131 2.62 -19.19 -5.06
C THR A 131 3.95 -19.75 -4.58
N VAL A 132 4.23 -19.70 -3.28
CA VAL A 132 5.46 -20.25 -2.67
C VAL A 132 5.19 -21.55 -1.89
N GLY A 133 4.02 -22.15 -2.07
CA GLY A 133 3.61 -23.37 -1.38
C GLY A 133 3.35 -23.19 0.12
N GLY A 134 3.21 -21.94 0.58
CA GLY A 134 2.84 -21.62 1.96
C GLY A 134 1.33 -21.70 2.17
N THR A 135 0.93 -22.07 3.39
CA THR A 135 -0.46 -22.04 3.84
C THR A 135 -0.60 -21.14 5.06
N LEU A 136 -1.77 -20.52 5.21
CA LEU A 136 -2.15 -19.87 6.46
C LEU A 136 -2.61 -20.97 7.43
N GLU A 137 -1.92 -21.15 8.55
CA GLU A 137 -2.47 -21.93 9.67
C GLU A 137 -3.47 -21.05 10.43
N GLU A 138 -4.72 -21.50 10.54
CA GLU A 138 -5.69 -20.87 11.44
C GLU A 138 -5.32 -21.20 12.89
N GLY A 139 -5.01 -20.18 13.68
CA GLY A 139 -4.75 -20.31 15.11
C GLY A 139 -3.29 -20.53 15.49
N ARG A 140 -2.50 -19.46 15.47
CA ARG A 140 -1.37 -19.28 16.40
C ARG A 140 -1.34 -17.84 16.88
N ASP A 141 -1.01 -17.66 18.16
CA ASP A 141 -0.57 -16.38 18.70
C ASP A 141 0.38 -15.72 17.70
N LEU A 142 0.08 -14.48 17.32
CA LEU A 142 1.01 -13.62 16.61
C LEU A 142 2.26 -13.54 17.48
N ALA A 143 3.27 -14.35 17.15
CA ALA A 143 4.55 -14.31 17.85
C ALA A 143 5.02 -12.86 17.86
N PRO A 144 5.44 -12.31 19.02
CA PRO A 144 5.88 -10.93 19.08
C PRO A 144 6.99 -10.74 18.05
N ALA A 145 6.86 -9.69 17.24
CA ALA A 145 7.87 -9.32 16.26
C ALA A 145 9.23 -9.30 16.97
N HIS A 146 10.12 -10.22 16.57
CA HIS A 146 11.45 -10.34 17.16
C HIS A 146 12.14 -8.98 17.12
N ARG A 147 12.65 -8.55 18.29
CA ARG A 147 13.42 -7.32 18.51
C ARG A 147 14.70 -7.29 17.69
#